data_AF-A0A7V1H646-F1
#
_entry.id   AF-A0A7V1H646-F1
#
_cell.length_a   1.000
_cell.length_b   1.000
_cell.length_c   1.000
_cell.angle_alpha   90.00
_cell.angle_beta   90.00
_cell.angle_gamma   90.00
#
_symmetry.space_group_name_H-M   'P 1'
#
loop_
_entity.id
_entity.type
_entity.pdbx_description
1 polymer ?
#
loop_
_entity_poly.entity_id
_entity_poly.type
_entity_poly.pdbx_seq_one_letter_code
_entity_poly.pdbx_strand_id
1 'polypeptide(L)' 'MATKVLSTTIDEVLAKKLDQLAAETHRKKSYYVNQALKEYFEGIEDYELALQRKGGESVNLNQAKHELEL' A
#
# COMPACT_ATOMS: atom_id res chain seq x y z
N MET A 1 -16.08 5.00 -5.99
CA MET A 1 -15.88 4.40 -7.34
C MET A 1 -14.72 5.11 -8.03
N ALA A 2 -13.99 4.45 -8.93
CA ALA A 2 -12.96 5.13 -9.72
C ALA A 2 -13.62 6.15 -10.67
N THR A 3 -13.17 7.40 -10.64
CA THR A 3 -13.81 8.53 -11.34
C THR A 3 -13.00 9.07 -12.52
N LYS A 4 -11.71 8.73 -12.60
CA LYS A 4 -10.79 9.17 -13.65
C LYS A 4 -10.14 7.98 -14.34
N VAL A 5 -9.88 8.13 -15.64
CA VAL A 5 -9.20 7.12 -16.45
C VAL A 5 -7.69 7.25 -16.26
N LEU A 6 -7.02 6.12 -16.06
CA LEU A 6 -5.56 5.99 -16.08
C LEU A 6 -5.18 5.10 -17.25
N SER A 7 -4.37 5.62 -18.16
CA SER A 7 -3.78 4.87 -19.27
C SER A 7 -2.27 4.77 -19.05
N THR A 8 -1.73 3.56 -19.07
CA THR A 8 -0.30 3.32 -18.91
C THR A 8 0.10 2.05 -19.65
N THR A 9 1.37 1.94 -20.00
CA THR A 9 1.95 0.75 -20.61
C THR A 9 2.57 -0.12 -19.51
N ILE A 10 2.34 -1.43 -19.61
CA ILE A 10 2.91 -2.45 -18.73
C ILE A 10 3.54 -3.55 -19.57
N ASP A 11 4.48 -4.28 -18.99
CA ASP A 11 5.07 -5.44 -19.66
C ASP A 11 4.07 -6.61 -19.80
N GLU A 12 4.40 -7.56 -20.68
CA GLU A 12 3.54 -8.70 -20.99
C GLU A 12 3.30 -9.62 -19.79
N VAL A 13 4.29 -9.77 -18.90
CA VAL A 13 4.17 -10.62 -17.72
C VAL A 13 3.16 -10.03 -16.75
N LEU A 14 3.23 -8.73 -16.50
CA LEU A 14 2.30 -8.02 -15.64
C LEU A 14 0.89 -8.01 -16.23
N ALA A 15 0.77 -7.81 -17.55
CA ALA A 15 -0.52 -7.89 -18.24
C ALA A 15 -1.18 -9.26 -18.06
N LYS A 16 -0.43 -10.36 -18.27
CA LYS A 16 -0.95 -11.72 -18.08
C LYS A 16 -1.41 -11.98 -16.64
N LYS A 17 -0.62 -11.54 -15.65
CA LYS A 17 -0.99 -11.68 -14.23
C LYS A 17 -2.26 -10.90 -13.89
N LEU A 18 -2.39 -9.68 -14.39
CA LEU A 18 -3.56 -8.84 -14.15
C LEU A 18 -4.83 -9.44 -14.78
N ASP A 19 -4.69 -10.06 -15.96
CA ASP A 19 -5.77 -10.74 -16.65
C ASP A 19 -6.25 -11.98 -15.89
N GLN A 20 -5.30 -12.78 -15.40
CA GLN A 20 -5.59 -13.95 -14.58
C GLN A 20 -6.31 -13.57 -13.27
N LEU A 21 -5.80 -12.58 -12.53
CA LEU A 21 -6.42 -12.12 -11.29
C LEU A 21 -7.85 -11.60 -11.51
N ALA A 22 -8.08 -10.87 -12.59
CA ALA A 22 -9.40 -10.37 -12.94
C ALA A 22 -10.37 -11.51 -13.28
N ALA A 23 -9.90 -12.54 -13.99
CA ALA A 23 -10.71 -13.70 -14.34
C ALA A 23 -11.06 -14.55 -13.11
N GLU A 24 -10.10 -14.84 -12.25
CA GLU A 24 -10.29 -15.72 -11.08
C GLU A 24 -11.24 -15.08 -10.05
N THR A 25 -11.07 -13.79 -9.78
CA THR A 25 -11.80 -13.10 -8.70
C THR A 25 -13.06 -12.38 -9.16
N HIS A 26 -13.31 -12.35 -10.47
CA HIS A 26 -14.40 -11.59 -11.10
C HIS A 26 -14.32 -10.08 -10.80
N ARG A 27 -13.14 -9.57 -10.45
CA ARG A 27 -12.90 -8.14 -10.23
C ARG A 27 -12.32 -7.49 -11.47
N LYS A 28 -12.66 -6.22 -11.69
CA LYS A 28 -12.07 -5.44 -12.79
C LYS A 28 -10.57 -5.26 -12.56
N LYS A 29 -9.77 -5.31 -13.62
CA LYS A 29 -8.32 -5.00 -13.60
C LYS A 29 -8.02 -3.68 -12.86
N SER A 30 -8.87 -2.67 -13.05
CA SER A 30 -8.75 -1.38 -12.39
C SER A 30 -8.82 -1.45 -10.86
N TYR A 31 -9.49 -2.45 -10.27
CA TYR A 31 -9.49 -2.64 -8.82
C TYR A 31 -8.07 -2.90 -8.32
N TYR A 32 -7.35 -3.82 -8.96
CA TYR A 32 -5.97 -4.18 -8.59
C TYR A 32 -5.00 -3.05 -8.80
N VAL A 33 -5.11 -2.34 -9.92
CA VAL A 33 -4.26 -1.16 -10.19
C VAL A 33 -4.47 -0.09 -9.13
N ASN A 34 -5.72 0.22 -8.77
CA ASN A 34 -6.00 1.19 -7.71
C ASN A 34 -5.50 0.71 -6.34
N GLN A 35 -5.65 -0.58 -6.02
CA GLN A 35 -5.20 -1.12 -4.74
C GLN A 35 -3.68 -1.09 -4.62
N ALA A 36 -2.96 -1.51 -5.67
CA ALA A 36 -1.50 -1.48 -5.70
C ALA A 36 -0.96 -0.04 -5.58
N LEU A 37 -1.60 0.93 -6.23
CA LEU A 37 -1.20 2.34 -6.10
C LEU A 37 -1.42 2.87 -4.68
N LYS A 38 -2.53 2.50 -4.02
CA LYS A 38 -2.79 2.89 -2.63
C LYS A 38 -1.74 2.32 -1.69
N GLU A 39 -1.50 1.02 -1.75
CA GLU A 39 -0.51 0.35 -0.91
C GLU A 39 0.90 0.91 -1.13
N TYR A 40 1.24 1.22 -2.39
CA TYR A 40 2.51 1.87 -2.70
C TYR A 40 2.63 3.27 -2.09
N PHE A 41 1.59 4.09 -2.16
CA PHE A 41 1.60 5.44 -1.56
C PHE A 41 1.60 5.40 -0.04
N GLU A 42 0.83 4.51 0.58
CA GLU A 42 0.86 4.28 2.04
C GLU A 42 2.27 3.89 2.49
N GLY A 43 2.95 2.99 1.77
CA GLY A 43 4.32 2.59 2.09
C GLY A 43 5.34 3.73 1.97
N ILE A 44 5.18 4.64 0.99
CA ILE A 44 6.01 5.84 0.89
C ILE A 44 5.76 6.77 2.08
N GLU A 45 4.49 7.03 2.41
CA GLU A 45 4.12 7.92 3.51
C GLU A 45 4.64 7.39 4.85
N ASP A 46 4.48 6.10 5.12
CA ASP A 46 5.01 5.44 6.32
C ASP A 46 6.54 5.56 6.39
N TYR A 47 7.23 5.38 5.27
CA TYR A 47 8.69 5.53 5.20
C TYR A 47 9.11 6.98 5.47
N GLU A 48 8.44 7.96 4.88
CA GLU A 48 8.70 9.38 5.11
C GLU A 48 8.42 9.77 6.57
N LEU A 49 7.31 9.31 7.14
CA LEU A 49 7.00 9.49 8.56
C LEU A 49 8.07 8.87 9.47
N ALA A 50 8.55 7.66 9.14
CA ALA A 50 9.62 7.02 9.88
C ALA A 50 10.93 7.82 9.78
N LEU A 51 11.25 8.38 8.61
CA LEU A 51 12.40 9.28 8.45
C LEU A 51 12.25 10.56 9.25
N GLN A 52 11.07 11.18 9.28
CA GLN A 52 10.79 12.37 10.10
C GLN A 52 10.92 12.08 11.60
N ARG A 53 10.50 10.89 12.03
CA ARG A 53 10.62 10.43 13.42
C ARG A 53 12.00 9.91 13.77
N LYS A 54 12.92 9.79 12.80
CA LYS A 54 14.25 9.23 13.01
C LYS A 54 15.05 10.13 13.96
N GLY A 55 15.39 9.59 15.13
CA GLY A 55 16.07 10.33 16.19
C GLY A 55 15.13 11.01 17.20
N GLY A 56 13.82 10.80 17.08
CA GLY A 56 12.86 11.13 18.14
C GLY A 56 12.99 10.22 19.35
N GLU A 57 12.40 10.63 20.48
CA GLU A 57 12.36 9.82 21.69
C GLU A 57 11.68 8.47 21.43
N SER A 58 12.39 7.39 21.74
CA SER A 58 11.87 6.03 21.66
C SER A 58 11.75 5.46 23.06
N VAL A 59 10.57 4.94 23.40
CA VAL A 59 10.35 4.19 24.63
C VAL A 59 10.54 2.69 24.38
N ASN A 60 11.00 1.96 25.40
CA ASN A 60 11.06 0.51 25.32
C ASN A 60 9.66 -0.11 25.47
N LEU A 61 9.53 -1.37 25.06
CA LEU A 61 8.23 -2.05 24.98
C LEU A 61 7.53 -2.20 26.34
N ASN A 62 8.28 -2.32 27.44
CA ASN A 62 7.71 -2.42 28.79
C ASN A 62 7.16 -1.07 29.26
N GLN A 63 7.85 0.01 28.94
CA GLN A 63 7.45 1.38 29.25
C GLN A 63 6.21 1.78 28.45
N ALA A 64 6.17 1.46 27.15
CA ALA A 64 5.01 1.69 26.30
C ALA A 64 3.75 0.97 26.81
N LYS A 65 3.87 -0.29 27.27
CA LYS A 65 2.75 -1.03 27.86
C LYS A 65 2.22 -0.38 29.13
N HIS A 66 3.12 0.04 30.01
CA HIS A 66 2.76 0.74 31.22
C HIS A 66 2.08 2.09 30.95
N GLU A 67 2.52 2.84 29.93
CA GLU A 67 1.94 4.13 29.54
C GLU A 67 0.57 3.99 28.83
N LEU A 68 0.35 2.90 28.11
CA LEU A 68 -0.89 2.62 27.37
C LEU A 68 -1.91 1.81 28.19
N GLU A 69 -1.62 1.49 29.45
CA GLU A 69 -2.44 0.65 30.33
C GLU A 69 -2.77 -0.74 29.71
N LEU A 70 -1.81 -1.33 28.99
CA LEU A 70 -1.91 -2.62 28.29
C LEU A 70 -1.17 -3.78 28.99
#